data_AF-A0A9D9DP60-F1
#
_entry.id   AF-A0A9D9DP60-F1
#
_cell.length_a   1.000
_cell.length_b   1.000
_cell.length_c   1.000
_cell.angle_alpha   90.00
_cell.angle_beta   90.00
_cell.angle_gamma   90.00
#
_symmetry.space_group_name_H-M   'P 1'
#
loop_
_entity.id
_entity.type
_entity.pdbx_description
1 polymer ?
#
loop_
_entity_poly.entity_id
_entity_poly.type
_entity_poly.pdbx_seq_one_letter_code
_entity_poly.pdbx_strand_id
1 'polypeptide(L)' 'IPAYGKTVGDKVSYGGLLGEAPIMPVNTLSSAGFVNRGGRIPAPIHSLNN' A
#
# COMPACT_ATOMS: atom_id res chain seq x y z
N ILE A 1 2.32 -4.24 -8.57
CA ILE A 1 1.17 -3.73 -7.80
C ILE A 1 0.27 -4.91 -7.47
N PRO A 2 -0.22 -5.08 -6.23
CA PRO A 2 -1.19 -6.14 -5.93
C PRO A 2 -2.49 -5.88 -6.71
N ALA A 3 -2.99 -6.91 -7.39
CA ALA A 3 -4.26 -6.83 -8.11
C ALA A 3 -5.16 -7.96 -7.66
N TYR A 4 -6.44 -7.64 -7.49
CA TYR A 4 -7.46 -8.61 -7.08
C TYR A 4 -7.52 -9.76 -8.09
N GLY A 5 -7.49 -11.01 -7.59
CA GLY A 5 -7.63 -12.22 -8.41
C GLY A 5 -6.38 -12.66 -9.18
N LYS A 6 -5.21 -12.07 -8.91
CA LYS A 6 -3.95 -12.47 -9.56
C LYS A 6 -2.82 -12.74 -8.55
N THR A 7 -1.85 -13.57 -8.94
CA THR A 7 -0.78 -14.07 -8.06
C THR A 7 0.56 -13.37 -8.28
N VAL A 8 1.48 -13.46 -7.31
CA VAL A 8 2.81 -12.85 -7.40
C VAL A 8 3.58 -13.45 -8.57
N GLY A 9 4.11 -12.60 -9.44
CA GLY A 9 4.77 -13.02 -10.70
C GLY A 9 3.89 -12.86 -11.95
N ASP A 10 2.57 -12.75 -11.79
CA ASP A 10 1.69 -12.41 -12.90
C ASP A 10 1.86 -10.96 -13.35
N LYS A 11 1.45 -10.66 -14.58
CA LYS A 11 1.34 -9.28 -15.09
C LYS A 11 -0.11 -8.86 -15.18
N VAL A 12 -0.40 -7.64 -14.76
CA VAL A 12 -1.70 -6.99 -14.93
C VAL A 12 -1.57 -6.03 -16.09
N SER A 13 -2.42 -6.20 -17.10
CA SER A 13 -2.54 -5.27 -18.21
C SER A 13 -3.68 -4.30 -17.91
N TYR A 14 -3.36 -3.02 -17.77
CA TYR A 14 -4.30 -1.95 -17.49
C TYR A 14 -4.81 -1.28 -18.77
N GLY A 15 -4.45 -1.81 -19.94
CA GLY A 15 -4.81 -1.28 -21.27
C GLY A 15 -3.77 -0.31 -21.84
N GLY A 16 -3.94 0.06 -23.12
CA GLY A 16 -2.91 0.74 -23.92
C GLY A 16 -2.46 2.12 -23.42
N LEU A 17 -3.24 2.79 -22.56
CA LEU A 17 -2.86 4.07 -21.95
C LEU A 17 -2.05 3.90 -20.65
N LEU A 18 -2.34 2.85 -19.87
CA LEU A 18 -1.78 2.64 -18.52
C LEU A 18 -0.71 1.53 -18.48
N GLY A 19 -0.56 0.78 -19.56
CA GLY A 19 0.49 -0.23 -19.73
C GLY A 19 0.28 -1.49 -18.91
N GLU A 20 1.37 -2.22 -18.67
CA GLU A 20 1.39 -3.46 -17.89
C GLU A 20 2.32 -3.33 -16.69
N ALA A 21 1.90 -3.87 -15.55
CA ALA A 21 2.74 -3.92 -14.35
C ALA A 21 2.78 -5.33 -13.75
N PRO A 22 3.95 -5.76 -13.23
CA PRO A 22 4.07 -7.04 -12.53
C PRO A 22 3.40 -6.96 -11.16
N ILE A 23 2.86 -8.09 -10.71
CA ILE A 23 2.31 -8.24 -9.37
C ILE A 23 3.43 -8.45 -8.38
N MET A 24 3.40 -7.61 -7.34
CA MET A 24 4.40 -7.60 -6.27
C MET A 24 3.79 -8.22 -5.02
N PRO A 25 4.60 -8.91 -4.19
CA PRO A 25 4.13 -9.46 -2.92
C PRO A 25 3.68 -8.33 -1.98
N VAL A 26 2.70 -8.65 -1.13
CA VAL A 26 2.23 -7.78 -0.06
C VAL A 26 2.64 -8.35 1.29
N ASN A 27 2.84 -7.48 2.28
CA ASN A 27 3.12 -7.91 3.64
C ASN A 27 1.93 -8.71 4.21
N THR A 28 2.19 -9.86 4.83
CA THR A 28 1.18 -10.75 5.43
C THR A 28 0.80 -10.36 6.86
N LEU A 29 1.53 -9.43 7.48
CA LEU A 29 1.23 -8.94 8.81
C LEU A 29 -0.07 -8.13 8.82
N SER A 30 -0.92 -8.40 9.82
CA SER A 30 -2.19 -7.69 9.98
C SER A 30 -1.98 -6.28 10.54
N SER A 31 -2.42 -5.27 9.80
CA SER A 31 -2.49 -3.88 10.27
C SER A 31 -3.86 -3.52 10.87
N ALA A 32 -4.77 -4.50 11.05
CA ALA A 32 -6.15 -4.23 11.48
C ALA A 32 -6.25 -3.51 12.83
N GLY A 33 -5.40 -3.88 13.79
CA GLY A 33 -5.36 -3.21 15.10
C GLY A 33 -4.90 -1.75 15.05
N PHE A 34 -4.05 -1.39 14.08
CA PHE A 34 -3.60 -0.02 13.85
C PHE A 34 -4.68 0.79 13.11
N VAL A 35 -5.24 0.24 12.04
CA VAL A 35 -6.31 0.88 11.24
C VAL A 35 -7.56 1.15 12.08
N ASN A 36 -7.96 0.20 12.91
CA ASN A 36 -9.14 0.32 13.78
C ASN A 36 -8.90 1.16 15.04
N ARG A 37 -7.66 1.63 15.28
CA ARG A 37 -7.36 2.48 16.45
C ARG A 37 -8.15 3.79 16.41
N GLY A 38 -8.46 4.29 15.20
CA GLY A 38 -9.16 5.55 15.01
C GLY A 38 -8.41 6.75 15.62
N GLY A 39 -9.10 7.89 15.70
CA GLY A 39 -8.52 9.12 16.24
C GLY A 39 -7.78 9.96 15.20
N ARG A 40 -6.96 10.90 15.68
CA ARG A 40 -6.24 11.87 14.83
C ARG A 40 -4.75 11.57 14.88
N ILE A 41 -4.13 11.35 13.71
CA ILE A 41 -2.67 11.36 13.59
C ILE A 41 -2.22 12.81 13.81
N PRO A 42 -1.49 13.12 14.89
CA PRO A 42 -1.03 14.48 15.14
C PRO A 42 -0.10 14.93 14.02
N ALA A 43 -0.05 16.24 13.78
CA ALA A 43 0.88 16.79 12.79
C ALA A 43 2.33 16.41 13.16
N PRO A 44 3.19 16.05 12.18
CA PRO A 44 4.60 15.82 12.43
C PRO A 44 5.21 17.03 13.15
N ILE A 45 5.88 16.80 14.29
CA ILE A 45 6.59 17.88 15.00
C ILE A 45 7.84 18.23 14.19
N HIS A 46 7.78 19.33 13.46
CA HIS A 46 8.97 20.00 12.92
C HIS A 46 9.45 21.06 13.92
N SER A 47 9.90 20.64 15.10
CA SER A 47 10.80 21.44 15.94
C SER A 47 11.20 20.66 17.19
N LEU A 48 12.36 20.00 17.12
CA LEU A 48 13.20 19.68 18.28
C LEU A 48 14.53 20.44 18.18
N ASN A 49 14.54 21.58 17.48
CA ASN A 49 15.69 22.48 17.45
C ASN A 49 15.58 23.39 18.66
N ASN A 50 16.21 22.98 19.76
CA ASN A 50 16.62 23.87 20.84
C ASN A 50 17.79 24.74 20.36
#